data_AF-A0A0Q4GAB5-F1
#
_entry.id   AF-A0A0Q4GAB5-F1
#
_cell.length_a   1.000
_cell.length_b   1.000
_cell.length_c   1.000
_cell.angle_alpha   90.00
_cell.angle_beta   90.00
_cell.angle_gamma   90.00
#
_symmetry.space_group_name_H-M   'P 1'
#
loop_
_entity.id
_entity.type
_entity.pdbx_description
1 polymer ?
#
loop_
_entity_poly.entity_id
_entity_poly.type
_entity_poly.pdbx_seq_one_letter_code
_entity_poly.pdbx_strand_id
1 'polypeptide(L)'
;MKVFKTLAFIIIASFILIVSPAYVFAQKAFEYEYYVGKTKDMTIKLSLADGYIAASEIRTVGFKSKKTSLFLTETGYEQAGLKMKFYHDSASQKEFPDYFIVDNIRDAYEQLPKEMHGEYYFKNEVIAFTLKISAGHR
;
A
#
# COMPACT_ATOMS: atom_id res chain seq x y z
N MET A 1 49.62 -9.02 37.52
CA MET A 1 49.26 -7.92 36.60
C MET A 1 48.62 -8.40 35.27
N LYS A 2 47.87 -9.50 35.25
CA LYS A 2 47.09 -9.96 34.07
C LYS A 2 45.58 -9.88 34.30
N VAL A 3 45.13 -10.20 35.53
CA VAL A 3 43.70 -10.20 35.93
C VAL A 3 43.03 -8.81 35.78
N PHE A 4 43.74 -7.73 36.08
CA PHE A 4 43.21 -6.36 35.96
C PHE A 4 42.93 -5.94 34.50
N LYS A 5 43.72 -6.45 33.54
CA LYS A 5 43.51 -6.17 32.11
C LYS A 5 42.30 -6.93 31.56
N THR A 6 42.07 -8.15 32.06
CA THR A 6 40.91 -8.97 31.68
C THR A 6 39.60 -8.38 32.22
N LEU A 7 39.61 -7.86 33.45
CA LEU A 7 38.43 -7.23 34.06
C LEU A 7 38.03 -5.91 33.34
N ALA A 8 39.02 -5.09 32.97
CA ALA A 8 38.78 -3.87 32.20
C ALA A 8 38.19 -4.17 30.81
N PHE A 9 38.65 -5.24 30.15
CA PHE A 9 38.13 -5.66 28.85
C PHE A 9 36.68 -6.15 28.94
N ILE A 10 36.33 -6.89 30.00
CA ILE A 10 34.95 -7.34 30.25
C ILE A 10 34.03 -6.15 30.51
N ILE A 11 34.48 -5.14 31.27
CA ILE A 11 33.68 -3.93 31.56
C ILE A 11 33.43 -3.13 30.28
N ILE A 12 34.45 -2.93 29.44
CA ILE A 12 34.32 -2.22 28.16
C ILE A 12 33.40 -2.97 27.20
N ALA A 13 33.56 -4.30 27.07
CA ALA A 13 32.70 -5.13 26.23
C ALA A 13 31.24 -5.11 26.72
N SER A 14 31.02 -5.11 28.04
CA SER A 14 29.69 -4.99 28.64
C SER A 14 29.07 -3.61 28.39
N PHE A 15 29.87 -2.54 28.40
CA PHE A 15 29.40 -1.20 28.11
C PHE A 15 28.98 -1.04 26.64
N ILE A 16 29.71 -1.65 25.70
CA ILE A 16 29.36 -1.62 24.27
C ILE A 16 28.04 -2.38 24.00
N LEU A 17 27.81 -3.49 24.70
CA LEU A 17 26.57 -4.29 24.59
C LEU A 17 25.34 -3.60 25.20
N ILE A 18 25.50 -2.72 26.19
CA ILE A 18 24.38 -2.03 26.84
C ILE A 18 23.92 -0.80 26.04
N VAL A 19 24.82 -0.17 25.26
CA VAL A 19 24.50 1.05 24.49
C VAL A 19 23.94 0.73 23.10
N SER A 20 23.91 -0.55 22.68
CA SER A 20 23.54 -0.94 21.31
C SER A 20 22.04 -1.06 20.96
N PRO A 21 21.02 -1.00 21.85
CA PRO A 21 19.63 -1.15 21.39
C PRO A 21 18.88 0.19 21.21
N ALA A 22 19.56 1.32 21.04
CA ALA A 22 18.88 2.62 20.90
C ALA A 22 18.35 2.94 19.48
N TYR A 23 18.64 2.09 18.48
CA TYR A 23 18.19 2.29 17.10
C TYR A 23 17.14 1.26 16.70
N VAL A 24 16.16 1.00 17.58
CA VAL A 24 14.91 0.39 17.14
C VAL A 24 14.11 1.49 16.49
N PHE A 25 14.33 1.69 15.18
CA PHE A 25 13.33 2.38 14.36
C PHE A 25 12.07 1.53 14.44
N ALA A 26 11.08 1.98 15.21
CA ALA A 26 9.74 1.43 15.15
C ALA A 26 9.24 1.65 13.73
N GLN A 27 9.41 0.66 12.85
CA GLN A 27 8.71 0.64 11.57
C GLN A 27 7.23 0.66 11.92
N LYS A 28 6.56 1.78 11.66
CA LYS A 28 5.09 1.85 11.69
C LYS A 28 4.63 0.71 10.78
N ALA A 29 4.06 -0.35 11.36
CA ALA A 29 3.39 -1.35 10.55
C ALA A 29 2.33 -0.60 9.76
N PHE A 30 2.42 -0.62 8.43
CA PHE A 30 1.44 0.06 7.60
C PHE A 30 0.08 -0.61 7.86
N GLU A 31 -0.94 0.21 8.08
CA GLU A 31 -2.31 -0.26 8.21
C GLU A 31 -3.00 -0.09 6.86
N TYR A 32 -3.87 -1.05 6.53
CA TYR A 32 -4.68 -0.94 5.33
C TYR A 32 -5.92 -0.12 5.59
N GLU A 33 -6.06 0.94 4.81
CA GLU A 33 -7.24 1.79 4.78
C GLU A 33 -8.09 1.42 3.58
N TYR A 34 -9.36 1.15 3.82
CA TYR A 34 -10.23 0.58 2.79
C TYR A 34 -11.15 1.63 2.21
N TYR A 35 -11.11 1.77 0.89
CA TYR A 35 -12.04 2.60 0.14
C TYR A 35 -12.89 1.73 -0.78
N VAL A 36 -14.17 2.08 -0.90
CA VAL A 36 -15.13 1.34 -1.71
C VAL A 36 -15.89 2.30 -2.61
N GLY A 37 -16.07 1.90 -3.86
CA GLY A 37 -16.89 2.58 -4.84
C GLY A 37 -17.58 1.60 -5.77
N LYS A 38 -18.42 2.11 -6.66
CA LYS A 38 -19.14 1.33 -7.66
C LYS A 38 -19.16 2.06 -8.99
N THR A 39 -19.09 1.30 -10.08
CA THR A 39 -19.44 1.76 -11.43
C THR A 39 -20.78 1.15 -11.85
N LYS A 40 -21.15 1.31 -13.12
CA LYS A 40 -22.32 0.64 -13.71
C LYS A 40 -22.22 -0.90 -13.66
N ASP A 41 -21.00 -1.46 -13.69
CA ASP A 41 -20.77 -2.89 -13.92
C ASP A 41 -20.07 -3.63 -12.77
N MET A 42 -19.44 -2.92 -11.83
CA MET A 42 -18.65 -3.56 -10.77
C MET A 42 -18.58 -2.75 -9.48
N THR A 43 -18.31 -3.44 -8.37
CA THR A 43 -17.77 -2.84 -7.14
C THR A 43 -16.26 -2.74 -7.27
N ILE A 44 -15.69 -1.62 -6.80
CA ILE A 44 -14.25 -1.38 -6.70
C ILE A 44 -13.91 -1.24 -5.21
N LYS A 45 -12.92 -1.99 -4.73
CA LYS A 45 -12.36 -1.89 -3.38
C LYS A 45 -10.87 -1.60 -3.50
N LEU A 46 -10.42 -0.47 -2.96
CA LEU A 46 -9.01 -0.14 -2.79
C LEU A 46 -8.61 -0.49 -1.36
N SER A 47 -7.54 -1.26 -1.21
CA SER A 47 -6.80 -1.42 0.05
C SER A 47 -5.57 -0.52 -0.05
N LEU A 48 -5.59 0.63 0.62
CA LEU A 48 -4.50 1.60 0.64
C LEU A 48 -3.55 1.28 1.79
N ALA A 49 -2.30 0.97 1.50
CA ALA A 49 -1.27 0.76 2.51
C ALA A 49 -0.61 2.09 2.91
N ASP A 50 -1.16 2.79 3.91
CA ASP A 50 -0.63 4.07 4.38
C ASP A 50 0.74 3.90 5.07
N GLY A 51 1.77 4.52 4.50
CA GLY A 51 3.17 4.34 4.89
C GLY A 51 3.91 3.23 4.15
N TYR A 52 3.25 2.52 3.23
CA TYR A 52 3.90 1.58 2.30
C TYR A 52 3.05 1.36 1.04
N ILE A 53 2.87 2.41 0.24
CA ILE A 53 1.94 2.40 -0.90
C ILE A 53 2.18 1.30 -1.93
N ALA A 54 3.38 0.73 -2.00
CA ALA A 54 3.69 -0.43 -2.84
C ALA A 54 2.78 -1.64 -2.57
N ALA A 55 2.29 -1.80 -1.33
CA ALA A 55 1.38 -2.87 -0.95
C ALA A 55 -0.09 -2.54 -1.24
N SER A 56 -0.40 -1.38 -1.81
CA SER A 56 -1.78 -1.03 -2.17
C SER A 56 -2.30 -1.92 -3.30
N GLU A 57 -3.59 -2.24 -3.25
CA GLU A 57 -4.23 -3.08 -4.27
C GLU A 57 -5.67 -2.65 -4.54
N ILE A 58 -6.14 -2.90 -5.76
CA ILE A 58 -7.55 -2.77 -6.12
C ILE A 58 -8.12 -4.16 -6.38
N ARG A 59 -9.25 -4.45 -5.74
CA ARG A 59 -10.09 -5.62 -6.04
C ARG A 59 -11.40 -5.17 -6.64
N THR A 60 -11.81 -5.82 -7.71
CA THR A 60 -13.11 -5.57 -8.33
C THR A 60 -13.98 -6.81 -8.28
N VAL A 61 -15.30 -6.61 -8.22
CA VAL A 61 -16.28 -7.69 -8.35
C VAL A 61 -17.34 -7.27 -9.35
N GLY A 62 -17.40 -7.97 -10.49
CA GLY A 62 -18.39 -7.72 -11.55
C GLY A 62 -19.80 -8.11 -11.11
N PHE A 63 -20.79 -7.24 -11.33
CA PHE A 63 -22.16 -7.49 -10.89
C PHE A 63 -22.84 -8.65 -11.62
N LYS A 64 -22.62 -8.74 -12.94
CA LYS A 64 -23.19 -9.79 -13.80
C LYS A 64 -22.40 -11.09 -13.74
N SER A 65 -21.09 -11.01 -13.91
CA SER A 65 -20.21 -12.18 -14.01
C SER A 65 -19.82 -12.78 -12.66
N LYS A 66 -19.97 -12.02 -11.57
CA LYS A 66 -19.44 -12.33 -10.22
C LYS A 66 -17.94 -12.61 -10.21
N LYS A 67 -17.22 -12.28 -11.29
CA LYS A 67 -15.77 -12.45 -11.37
C LYS A 67 -15.08 -11.42 -10.50
N THR A 68 -14.08 -11.89 -9.75
CA THR A 68 -13.18 -11.06 -8.99
C THR A 68 -11.89 -10.87 -9.78
N SER A 69 -11.40 -9.64 -9.82
CA SER A 69 -10.08 -9.32 -10.38
C SER A 69 -9.24 -8.57 -9.34
N LEU A 70 -7.93 -8.76 -9.42
CA LEU A 70 -6.94 -8.10 -8.59
C LEU A 70 -6.10 -7.18 -9.48
N PHE A 71 -5.77 -6.00 -8.98
CA PHE A 71 -4.91 -5.05 -9.64
C PHE A 71 -3.85 -4.56 -8.65
N LEU A 72 -2.59 -4.59 -9.08
CA LEU A 72 -1.42 -4.23 -8.28
C LEU A 72 -0.80 -2.94 -8.80
N THR A 73 -0.12 -2.21 -7.92
CA THR A 73 0.55 -0.96 -8.26
C THR A 73 1.60 -1.15 -9.37
N GLU A 74 1.69 -0.19 -10.29
CA GLU A 74 2.77 -0.12 -11.28
C GLU A 74 4.11 0.17 -10.60
N THR A 75 4.10 1.13 -9.68
CA THR A 75 5.27 1.58 -8.93
C THR A 75 4.99 1.57 -7.45
N GLY A 76 5.99 1.17 -6.66
CA GLY A 76 5.94 1.20 -5.20
C GLY A 76 6.26 2.54 -4.56
N TYR A 77 6.19 3.64 -5.31
CA TYR A 77 6.53 4.99 -4.84
C TYR A 77 5.57 6.03 -5.42
N GLU A 78 5.49 7.18 -4.77
CA GLU A 78 4.63 8.30 -5.13
C GLU A 78 5.05 8.88 -6.49
N GLN A 79 4.12 8.94 -7.45
CA GLN A 79 4.40 9.53 -8.76
C GLN A 79 4.06 11.03 -8.79
N ALA A 80 4.70 11.75 -9.72
CA ALA A 80 4.39 13.14 -9.99
C ALA A 80 2.89 13.32 -10.32
N GLY A 81 2.26 14.34 -9.72
CA GLY A 81 0.82 14.58 -9.85
C GLY A 81 -0.05 13.76 -8.90
N LEU A 82 0.55 13.00 -7.97
CA LEU A 82 -0.14 12.21 -6.94
C LEU A 82 -1.08 11.16 -7.55
N LYS A 83 -0.69 10.56 -8.67
CA LYS A 83 -1.46 9.52 -9.34
C LYS A 83 -0.80 8.17 -9.15
N MET A 84 -1.60 7.12 -9.03
CA MET A 84 -1.09 5.77 -9.00
C MET A 84 -1.84 4.89 -9.97
N LYS A 85 -1.08 4.19 -10.81
CA LYS A 85 -1.59 3.25 -11.77
C LYS A 85 -1.61 1.84 -11.18
N PHE A 86 -2.68 1.09 -11.43
CA PHE A 86 -2.83 -0.29 -11.01
C PHE A 86 -3.13 -1.18 -12.23
N TYR A 87 -2.28 -2.18 -12.47
CA TYR A 87 -2.44 -3.13 -13.57
C TYR A 87 -3.08 -4.44 -13.10
N HIS A 88 -3.82 -5.07 -14.00
CA HIS A 88 -4.45 -6.36 -13.73
C HIS A 88 -3.39 -7.42 -13.40
N ASP A 89 -3.53 -8.06 -12.24
CA ASP A 89 -2.72 -9.19 -11.84
C ASP A 89 -3.43 -10.51 -12.20
N SER A 90 -2.73 -11.37 -12.92
CA SER A 90 -3.26 -12.63 -13.44
C SER A 90 -2.21 -13.72 -13.39
N ALA A 91 -2.48 -14.73 -12.56
CA ALA A 91 -1.65 -15.94 -12.47
C ALA A 91 -1.56 -16.72 -13.79
N SER A 92 -2.50 -16.52 -14.72
CA SER A 92 -2.58 -17.26 -15.99
C SER A 92 -1.66 -16.71 -17.09
N GLN A 93 -0.82 -15.71 -16.80
CA GLN A 93 0.02 -14.97 -17.78
C GLN A 93 -0.76 -14.33 -18.94
N LYS A 94 -2.08 -14.39 -18.91
CA LYS A 94 -2.93 -13.67 -19.83
C LYS A 94 -2.77 -12.17 -19.58
N GLU A 95 -2.31 -11.45 -20.59
CA GLU A 95 -2.31 -10.00 -20.58
C GLU A 95 -3.74 -9.48 -20.61
N PHE A 96 -4.01 -8.53 -19.72
CA PHE A 96 -5.24 -7.76 -19.75
C PHE A 96 -4.88 -6.30 -20.00
N PRO A 97 -5.52 -5.65 -20.99
CA PRO A 97 -5.20 -4.26 -21.33
C PRO A 97 -5.82 -3.25 -20.36
N ASP A 98 -6.48 -3.70 -19.31
CA ASP A 98 -7.22 -2.84 -18.40
C ASP A 98 -6.41 -2.45 -17.17
N TYR A 99 -6.64 -1.22 -16.71
CA TYR A 99 -5.92 -0.65 -15.59
C TYR A 99 -6.73 0.46 -14.93
N PHE A 100 -6.37 0.75 -13.69
CA PHE A 100 -6.92 1.87 -12.93
C PHE A 100 -5.87 2.96 -12.80
N ILE A 101 -6.30 4.21 -12.77
CA ILE A 101 -5.53 5.34 -12.26
C ILE A 101 -6.33 5.93 -11.10
N VAL A 102 -5.72 6.00 -9.92
CA VAL A 102 -6.30 6.65 -8.73
C VAL A 102 -5.54 7.94 -8.47
N ASP A 103 -6.28 9.02 -8.28
CA ASP A 103 -5.73 10.34 -7.98
C ASP A 103 -5.54 10.53 -6.47
N ASN A 104 -4.65 11.46 -6.11
CA ASN A 104 -4.27 11.84 -4.76
C ASN A 104 -3.73 10.68 -3.91
N ILE A 105 -2.99 9.73 -4.49
CA ILE A 105 -2.24 8.69 -3.77
C ILE A 105 -0.89 9.24 -3.28
N ARG A 106 -0.59 9.06 -1.99
CA ARG A 106 0.65 9.50 -1.32
C ARG A 106 1.25 8.39 -0.51
N ASP A 107 2.58 8.39 -0.33
CA ASP A 107 3.28 7.37 0.46
C ASP A 107 2.75 7.30 1.90
N ALA A 108 2.58 8.46 2.54
CA ALA A 108 1.99 8.57 3.86
C ALA A 108 1.06 9.80 3.95
N TYR A 109 -0.02 9.68 4.69
CA TYR A 109 -0.97 10.77 4.95
C TYR A 109 -0.90 11.22 6.41
N GLU A 110 -0.83 12.54 6.63
CA GLU A 110 -1.14 13.11 7.94
C GLU A 110 -2.63 12.96 8.26
N GLN A 111 -3.47 13.15 7.23
CA GLN A 111 -4.91 12.93 7.28
C GLN A 111 -5.36 12.24 6.00
N LEU A 112 -6.00 11.08 6.15
CA LEU A 112 -6.55 10.33 5.02
C LEU A 112 -7.67 11.11 4.32
N PRO A 113 -7.71 11.11 2.98
CA PRO A 113 -8.78 11.75 2.24
C PRO A 113 -10.10 11.00 2.47
N LYS A 114 -11.21 11.71 2.61
CA LYS A 114 -12.53 11.05 2.82
C LYS A 114 -13.00 10.28 1.59
N GLU A 115 -12.54 10.71 0.43
CA GLU A 115 -12.83 10.12 -0.86
C GLU A 115 -11.63 10.22 -1.79
N MET A 116 -11.55 9.28 -2.72
CA MET A 116 -10.55 9.23 -3.78
C MET A 116 -11.26 9.12 -5.12
N HIS A 117 -10.71 9.77 -6.13
CA HIS A 117 -11.22 9.74 -7.50
C HIS A 117 -10.26 8.98 -8.40
N GLY A 118 -10.77 8.56 -9.55
CA GLY A 118 -9.93 7.91 -10.53
C GLY A 118 -10.70 7.49 -11.76
N GLU A 119 -9.96 6.83 -12.64
CA GLU A 119 -10.42 6.39 -13.94
C GLU A 119 -10.03 4.93 -14.15
N TYR A 120 -11.00 4.13 -14.61
CA TYR A 120 -10.79 2.77 -15.05
C TYR A 120 -10.76 2.75 -16.58
N TYR A 121 -9.65 2.29 -17.13
CA TYR A 121 -9.42 2.15 -18.56
C TYR A 121 -9.68 0.70 -18.94
N PHE A 122 -10.72 0.47 -19.74
CA PHE A 122 -11.08 -0.87 -20.21
C PHE A 122 -11.39 -0.83 -21.71
N LYS A 123 -10.54 -1.48 -22.50
CA LYS A 123 -10.61 -1.45 -23.97
C LYS A 123 -10.55 0.01 -24.48
N ASN A 124 -11.66 0.52 -25.01
CA ASN A 124 -11.79 1.88 -25.54
C ASN A 124 -12.67 2.78 -24.66
N GLU A 125 -13.05 2.32 -23.46
CA GLU A 125 -13.85 3.08 -22.51
C GLU A 125 -12.98 3.58 -21.35
N VAL A 126 -13.22 4.83 -20.95
CA VAL A 126 -12.70 5.42 -19.71
C VAL A 126 -13.89 5.63 -18.78
N ILE A 127 -13.85 5.01 -17.60
CA ILE A 127 -14.94 5.03 -16.63
C ILE A 127 -14.44 5.73 -15.38
N ALA A 128 -14.92 6.95 -15.15
CA ALA A 128 -14.67 7.67 -13.91
C ALA A 128 -15.35 6.96 -12.72
N PHE A 129 -14.68 6.96 -11.57
CA PHE A 129 -15.23 6.43 -10.33
C PHE A 129 -14.88 7.32 -9.14
N THR A 130 -15.58 7.08 -8.03
CA THR A 130 -15.28 7.70 -6.74
C THR A 130 -15.33 6.60 -5.67
N LEU A 131 -14.29 6.55 -4.85
CA LEU A 131 -14.16 5.63 -3.72
C LEU A 131 -14.34 6.44 -2.43
N LYS A 132 -15.05 5.89 -1.47
CA LYS A 132 -15.23 6.49 -0.14
C LYS A 132 -14.69 5.55 0.92
N ILE A 133 -14.19 6.11 2.03
CA ILE A 133 -13.76 5.30 3.17
C ILE A 133 -14.88 4.33 3.57
N SER A 134 -14.54 3.05 3.62
CA SER A 134 -15.42 1.99 4.08
C SER A 134 -15.43 2.02 5.60
N ALA A 135 -16.58 2.32 6.21
CA ALA A 135 -16.75 2.47 7.66
C ALA A 135 -16.66 1.15 8.47
N GLY A 136 -15.83 0.20 8.03
CA GLY A 136 -15.92 -1.21 8.41
C GLY A 136 -14.66 -1.83 8.99
N HIS A 137 -13.76 -1.07 9.60
CA HIS A 137 -12.71 -1.59 10.51
C HIS A 137 -12.31 -0.50 11.52
N ARG A 138 -12.99 -0.48 12.66
CA ARG A 138 -12.50 0.06 13.93
C ARG A 138 -12.73 -1.00 14.99
#